data_AF-A0A8T4NG73-F1
#
_entry.id   AF-A0A8T4NG73-F1
#
_cell.length_a   1.000
_cell.length_b   1.000
_cell.length_c   1.000
_cell.angle_alpha   90.00
_cell.angle_beta   90.00
_cell.angle_gamma   90.00
#
_symmetry.space_group_name_H-M   'P 1'
#
loop_
_entity.id
_entity.type
_entity.pdbx_description
1 polymer ?
#
loop_
_entity_poly.entity_id
_entity_poly.type
_entity_poly.pdbx_seq_one_letter_code
_entity_poly.pdbx_strand_id
1 'polypeptide(L)'
;MAKIRYTISEKADEKVQRDMDIIKGIIAKKIKPESIILFGGFGRGEGSFEIRNGKIMPLNDYDMYVITKSKISDKTLDEVGKECSKAIGRGGNEFYETPLEIYDKNRFFHVDLRCITISELARLKKINRTYELKHSSNVIYGKDLRNKIKDFEMPISEAFRYLMNPACQLLVCMDSRRLKGRFRKDEKFYAMHHINKVYLSCASALLISAKKFQPTYRGTNKIFRKIYSKKFPKLAGKLDEAIKFKLNPERKLKGNITKEWLEARDILTETLQYLAEKHLGIKAENIEELTKKIHKKLPFVYFTPYMPFGFFSKFLFPAQYFLNMLYFNRARHFPVLLSWRDAGIRIFIAALLLLHALKNKALLEKSNGYIRDFAPVKSASWENLRASLLYAYDKYFSQKLI
;
A
#
# COMPACT_ATOMS: atom_id res chain seq x y z
N MET A 1 -11.48 31.53 4.88
CA MET A 1 -10.74 30.26 5.06
C MET A 1 -9.67 30.17 4.00
N ALA A 2 -8.46 29.69 4.32
CA ALA A 2 -7.41 29.50 3.31
C ALA A 2 -7.86 28.49 2.25
N LYS A 3 -7.52 28.73 0.97
CA LYS A 3 -7.84 27.82 -0.13
C LYS A 3 -7.17 26.47 0.13
N ILE A 4 -7.96 25.39 0.16
CA ILE A 4 -7.44 24.03 0.37
C ILE A 4 -6.68 23.61 -0.89
N ARG A 5 -5.48 23.06 -0.70
CA ARG A 5 -4.66 22.50 -1.77
C ARG A 5 -4.89 20.99 -1.87
N TYR A 6 -5.25 20.50 -3.05
CA TYR A 6 -5.52 19.07 -3.30
C TYR A 6 -4.45 18.41 -4.17
N THR A 7 -3.76 19.19 -4.99
CA THR A 7 -2.81 18.74 -6.00
C THR A 7 -1.63 19.71 -6.11
N ILE A 8 -0.77 19.49 -7.10
CA ILE A 8 0.30 20.43 -7.44
C ILE A 8 -0.13 21.57 -8.39
N SER A 9 -1.37 21.57 -8.89
CA SER A 9 -1.87 22.49 -9.91
C SER A 9 -3.14 23.22 -9.45
N GLU A 10 -3.15 24.55 -9.52
CA GLU A 10 -4.30 25.35 -9.10
C GLU A 10 -5.56 25.05 -9.92
N LYS A 11 -5.42 24.89 -11.25
CA LYS A 11 -6.53 24.50 -12.12
C LYS A 11 -7.09 23.13 -11.75
N ALA A 12 -6.24 22.20 -11.32
CA ALA A 12 -6.68 20.88 -10.87
C ALA A 12 -7.36 20.95 -9.50
N ASP A 13 -6.87 21.81 -8.62
CA ASP A 13 -7.50 22.07 -7.33
C ASP A 13 -8.91 22.65 -7.49
N GLU A 14 -9.17 23.49 -8.49
CA GLU A 14 -10.52 23.99 -8.79
C GLU A 14 -11.48 22.86 -9.22
N LYS A 15 -11.01 21.92 -10.05
CA LYS A 15 -11.83 20.75 -10.42
C LYS A 15 -12.11 19.87 -9.20
N VAL A 16 -11.09 19.59 -8.39
CA VAL A 16 -11.26 18.75 -7.18
C VAL A 16 -12.17 19.46 -6.18
N GLN A 17 -12.04 20.78 -5.99
CA GLN A 17 -12.91 21.54 -5.11
C GLN A 17 -14.39 21.44 -5.51
N ARG A 18 -14.70 21.56 -6.81
CA ARG A 18 -16.08 21.35 -7.31
C ARG A 18 -16.61 19.96 -6.99
N ASP A 19 -15.78 18.92 -7.17
CA ASP A 19 -16.17 17.56 -6.81
C ASP A 19 -16.41 17.43 -5.29
N MET A 20 -15.51 18.00 -4.49
CA MET A 20 -15.60 17.96 -3.04
C MET A 20 -16.89 18.63 -2.54
N ASP A 21 -17.32 19.73 -3.13
CA ASP A 21 -18.53 20.43 -2.70
C ASP A 21 -19.81 19.63 -2.98
N ILE A 22 -19.87 18.94 -4.12
CA ILE A 22 -20.96 17.98 -4.44
C ILE A 22 -20.97 16.83 -3.43
N ILE A 23 -19.82 16.18 -3.25
CA ILE A 23 -19.66 15.01 -2.36
C ILE A 23 -20.03 15.38 -0.93
N LYS A 24 -19.54 16.52 -0.43
CA LYS A 24 -19.85 17.02 0.92
C LYS A 24 -21.34 17.24 1.11
N GLY A 25 -22.03 17.82 0.12
CA GLY A 25 -23.48 18.03 0.19
C GLY A 25 -24.25 16.72 0.38
N ILE A 26 -23.89 15.69 -0.39
CA ILE A 26 -24.52 14.36 -0.32
C ILE A 26 -24.24 13.71 1.05
N ILE A 27 -22.97 13.67 1.47
CA ILE A 27 -22.58 13.05 2.74
C ILE A 27 -23.23 13.77 3.93
N ALA A 28 -23.21 15.10 3.95
CA ALA A 28 -23.80 15.89 5.03
C ALA A 28 -25.31 15.63 5.17
N LYS A 29 -26.02 15.52 4.04
CA LYS A 29 -27.46 15.22 4.03
C LYS A 29 -27.77 13.82 4.52
N LYS A 30 -27.01 12.80 4.08
CA LYS A 30 -27.33 11.39 4.32
C LYS A 30 -26.75 10.82 5.61
N ILE A 31 -25.51 11.18 5.94
CA ILE A 31 -24.78 10.61 7.08
C ILE A 31 -24.83 11.54 8.29
N LYS A 32 -24.98 12.85 8.07
CA LYS A 32 -24.94 13.89 9.13
C LYS A 32 -23.69 13.77 10.02
N PRO A 33 -22.48 13.75 9.44
CA PRO A 33 -21.26 13.57 10.21
C PRO A 33 -20.89 14.84 10.99
N GLU A 34 -20.09 14.67 12.04
CA GLU A 34 -19.47 15.77 12.79
C GLU A 34 -18.25 16.35 12.06
N SER A 35 -17.62 15.54 11.20
CA SER A 35 -16.50 15.93 10.36
C SER A 35 -16.40 15.05 9.12
N ILE A 36 -15.96 15.63 8.00
CA ILE A 36 -15.51 14.88 6.83
C ILE A 36 -14.04 15.23 6.58
N ILE A 37 -13.20 14.21 6.57
CA ILE A 37 -11.76 14.35 6.41
C ILE A 37 -11.35 13.67 5.10
N LEU A 38 -10.84 14.45 4.16
CA LEU A 38 -10.23 13.97 2.94
C LEU A 38 -8.83 13.43 3.24
N PHE A 39 -8.59 12.19 2.83
CA PHE A 39 -7.39 11.41 3.06
C PHE A 39 -6.66 11.14 1.74
N GLY A 40 -5.54 10.42 1.79
CA GLY A 40 -4.84 9.95 0.59
C GLY A 40 -4.12 11.06 -0.18
N GLY A 41 -3.91 10.84 -1.47
CA GLY A 41 -3.16 11.79 -2.32
C GLY A 41 -3.76 13.20 -2.29
N PHE A 42 -5.08 13.30 -2.46
CA PHE A 42 -5.78 14.59 -2.45
C PHE A 42 -5.83 15.22 -1.05
N GLY A 43 -5.95 14.43 0.01
CA GLY A 43 -5.84 14.90 1.40
C GLY A 43 -4.46 15.49 1.73
N ARG A 44 -3.41 15.07 1.03
CA ARG A 44 -2.03 15.56 1.20
C ARG A 44 -1.68 16.78 0.33
N GLY A 45 -2.56 17.22 -0.55
CA GLY A 45 -2.22 18.23 -1.55
C GLY A 45 -1.30 17.70 -2.66
N GLU A 46 -1.30 16.38 -2.89
CA GLU A 46 -0.44 15.66 -3.83
C GLU A 46 -1.25 14.67 -4.69
N GLY A 47 -2.53 14.97 -4.89
CA GLY A 47 -3.41 14.20 -5.76
C GLY A 47 -2.93 14.19 -7.20
N SER A 48 -2.87 13.01 -7.80
CA SER A 48 -2.52 12.82 -9.20
C SER A 48 -3.70 13.17 -10.10
N PHE A 49 -3.43 13.84 -11.22
CA PHE A 49 -4.41 14.16 -12.25
C PHE A 49 -3.77 14.03 -13.64
N GLU A 50 -4.60 13.94 -14.67
CA GLU A 50 -4.23 14.09 -16.08
C GLU A 50 -5.04 15.23 -16.70
N ILE A 51 -4.54 15.79 -17.80
CA ILE A 51 -5.19 16.76 -18.66
C ILE A 51 -5.45 16.08 -20.01
N ARG A 52 -6.69 15.62 -20.20
CA ARG A 52 -7.10 14.98 -21.44
C ARG A 52 -8.04 15.88 -22.22
N ASN A 53 -7.65 16.25 -23.44
CA ASN A 53 -8.43 17.15 -24.31
C ASN A 53 -8.83 18.45 -23.59
N GLY A 54 -7.88 19.04 -22.85
CA GLY A 54 -8.10 20.26 -22.05
C GLY A 54 -8.92 20.06 -20.76
N LYS A 55 -9.42 18.85 -20.48
CA LYS A 55 -10.16 18.53 -19.25
C LYS A 55 -9.27 17.89 -18.20
N ILE A 56 -9.34 18.40 -16.98
CA ILE A 56 -8.63 17.82 -15.83
C ILE A 56 -9.40 16.63 -15.29
N MET A 57 -8.72 15.50 -15.18
CA MET A 57 -9.26 14.26 -14.65
C MET A 57 -8.41 13.78 -13.47
N PRO A 58 -8.97 13.79 -12.24
CA PRO A 58 -8.42 13.06 -11.11
C PRO A 58 -8.15 11.59 -11.45
N LEU A 59 -6.99 11.06 -11.03
CA LEU A 59 -6.54 9.70 -11.35
C LEU A 59 -6.58 8.71 -10.18
N ASN A 60 -6.49 9.19 -8.95
CA ASN A 60 -6.69 8.34 -7.77
C ASN A 60 -8.10 8.56 -7.22
N ASP A 61 -8.62 7.60 -6.47
CA ASP A 61 -9.90 7.72 -5.78
C ASP A 61 -9.92 8.84 -4.73
N TYR A 62 -11.12 9.22 -4.32
CA TYR A 62 -11.30 10.12 -3.19
C TYR A 62 -11.52 9.31 -1.91
N ASP A 63 -10.43 9.08 -1.17
CA ASP A 63 -10.47 8.45 0.14
C ASP A 63 -10.96 9.44 1.20
N MET A 64 -12.05 9.11 1.90
CA MET A 64 -12.60 9.97 2.95
C MET A 64 -12.92 9.21 4.24
N TYR A 65 -12.75 9.92 5.35
CA TYR A 65 -13.27 9.53 6.64
C TYR A 65 -14.44 10.41 7.04
N VAL A 66 -15.56 9.78 7.36
CA VAL A 66 -16.69 10.43 8.04
C VAL A 66 -16.57 10.15 9.53
N ILE A 67 -16.57 11.23 10.32
CA ILE A 67 -16.53 11.14 11.77
C ILE A 67 -17.93 11.31 12.33
N THR A 68 -18.42 10.31 13.05
CA THR A 68 -19.79 10.26 13.55
C THR A 68 -19.83 9.94 15.05
N LYS A 69 -20.99 10.11 15.68
CA LYS A 69 -21.20 9.67 17.07
C LYS A 69 -21.34 8.15 17.18
N SER A 70 -22.02 7.53 16.21
CA SER A 70 -22.30 6.10 16.14
C SER A 70 -21.75 5.49 14.86
N LYS A 71 -21.45 4.18 14.90
CA LYS A 71 -20.91 3.47 13.74
C LYS A 71 -21.94 3.43 12.61
N ILE A 72 -21.50 3.72 11.39
CA ILE A 72 -22.28 3.55 10.16
C ILE A 72 -21.88 2.22 9.53
N SER A 73 -22.86 1.48 8.98
CA SER A 73 -22.59 0.20 8.33
C SER A 73 -21.79 0.38 7.03
N ASP A 74 -20.90 -0.56 6.72
CA ASP A 74 -20.14 -0.58 5.46
C ASP A 74 -21.07 -0.47 4.25
N LYS A 75 -22.19 -1.20 4.25
CA LYS A 75 -23.19 -1.16 3.17
C LYS A 75 -23.71 0.26 2.92
N THR A 76 -24.06 0.98 3.97
CA THR A 76 -24.54 2.37 3.85
C THR A 76 -23.44 3.29 3.33
N LEU A 77 -22.19 3.12 3.80
CA LEU A 77 -21.05 3.90 3.32
C LEU A 77 -20.79 3.65 1.83
N ASP A 78 -20.84 2.39 1.39
CA ASP A 78 -20.66 1.99 0.00
C ASP A 78 -21.77 2.57 -0.91
N GLU A 79 -23.02 2.53 -0.46
CA GLU A 79 -24.16 3.10 -1.18
C GLU A 79 -24.01 4.62 -1.36
N VAL A 80 -23.66 5.34 -0.29
CA VAL A 80 -23.42 6.79 -0.34
C VAL A 80 -22.18 7.12 -1.19
N GLY A 81 -21.11 6.33 -1.08
CA GLY A 81 -19.90 6.49 -1.89
C GLY A 81 -20.15 6.31 -3.39
N LYS A 82 -20.97 5.32 -3.77
CA LYS A 82 -21.42 5.11 -5.16
C LYS A 82 -22.26 6.28 -5.67
N GLU A 83 -23.19 6.79 -4.86
CA GLU A 83 -23.98 7.98 -5.20
C GLU A 83 -23.09 9.21 -5.42
N CYS A 84 -22.15 9.45 -4.50
CA CYS A 84 -21.16 10.52 -4.62
C CYS A 84 -20.35 10.40 -5.91
N SER A 85 -19.88 9.19 -6.24
CA SER A 85 -19.11 8.91 -7.45
C SER A 85 -19.92 9.23 -8.72
N LYS A 86 -21.19 8.78 -8.77
CA LYS A 86 -22.08 9.07 -9.88
C LYS A 86 -22.36 10.57 -10.03
N ALA A 87 -22.57 11.27 -8.93
CA ALA A 87 -22.85 12.71 -8.91
C ALA A 87 -21.70 13.55 -9.49
N ILE A 88 -20.45 13.07 -9.42
CA ILE A 88 -19.28 13.73 -10.05
C ILE A 88 -18.93 13.16 -11.43
N GLY A 89 -19.82 12.35 -12.02
CA GLY A 89 -19.65 11.76 -13.35
C GLY A 89 -18.68 10.58 -13.43
N ARG A 90 -18.59 9.76 -12.37
CA ARG A 90 -17.71 8.57 -12.29
C ARG A 90 -18.51 7.29 -12.02
N GLY A 91 -17.91 6.14 -12.31
CA GLY A 91 -18.59 4.83 -12.29
C GLY A 91 -18.82 4.23 -10.90
N GLY A 92 -17.93 4.50 -9.93
CA GLY A 92 -18.10 4.05 -8.55
C GLY A 92 -17.83 2.55 -8.29
N ASN A 93 -17.18 1.84 -9.23
CA ASN A 93 -16.77 0.45 -9.02
C ASN A 93 -15.43 0.37 -8.29
N GLU A 94 -15.33 -0.47 -7.25
CA GLU A 94 -14.10 -0.59 -6.44
C GLU A 94 -13.09 -1.61 -7.00
N PHE A 95 -13.57 -2.71 -7.60
CA PHE A 95 -12.72 -3.83 -8.06
C PHE A 95 -13.12 -4.34 -9.44
N TYR A 96 -12.16 -4.97 -10.13
CA TYR A 96 -12.43 -5.82 -11.30
C TYR A 96 -13.25 -7.02 -10.86
N GLU A 97 -14.31 -7.35 -11.59
CA GLU A 97 -15.07 -8.57 -11.31
C GLU A 97 -14.42 -9.79 -11.95
N THR A 98 -13.61 -9.59 -13.02
CA THR A 98 -12.89 -10.68 -13.67
C THR A 98 -11.47 -10.31 -14.13
N PRO A 99 -10.53 -11.27 -14.21
CA PRO A 99 -9.17 -11.05 -14.73
C PRO A 99 -9.08 -10.66 -16.21
N LEU A 100 -10.21 -10.74 -16.93
CA LEU A 100 -10.31 -10.43 -18.36
C LEU A 100 -10.81 -8.99 -18.63
N GLU A 101 -11.32 -8.31 -17.60
CA GLU A 101 -11.77 -6.92 -17.75
C GLU A 101 -10.57 -5.98 -18.02
N ILE A 102 -10.71 -5.15 -19.04
CA ILE A 102 -9.78 -4.07 -19.31
C ILE A 102 -10.07 -2.95 -18.31
N TYR A 103 -9.02 -2.44 -17.65
CA TYR A 103 -9.15 -1.33 -16.72
C TYR A 103 -9.71 -0.08 -17.41
N ASP A 104 -10.85 0.41 -16.92
CA ASP A 104 -11.40 1.71 -17.27
C ASP A 104 -11.39 2.64 -16.05
N LYS A 105 -10.46 3.59 -16.05
CA LYS A 105 -10.30 4.59 -14.99
C LYS A 105 -11.56 5.39 -14.66
N ASN A 106 -12.49 5.58 -15.60
CA ASN A 106 -13.74 6.28 -15.31
C ASN A 106 -14.75 5.37 -14.63
N ARG A 107 -14.80 4.10 -15.03
CA ARG A 107 -15.67 3.09 -14.43
C ARG A 107 -15.25 2.76 -13.00
N PHE A 108 -13.94 2.68 -12.75
CA PHE A 108 -13.37 2.25 -11.46
C PHE A 108 -12.97 3.40 -10.51
N PHE A 109 -13.18 4.66 -10.91
CA PHE A 109 -13.02 5.77 -9.97
C PHE A 109 -14.17 5.75 -8.97
N HIS A 110 -13.84 5.78 -7.68
CA HIS A 110 -14.84 5.80 -6.61
C HIS A 110 -14.50 6.78 -5.48
N VAL A 111 -15.51 7.08 -4.67
CA VAL A 111 -15.40 7.80 -3.41
C VAL A 111 -15.46 6.75 -2.29
N ASP A 112 -14.29 6.39 -1.72
CA ASP A 112 -14.18 5.45 -0.58
C ASP A 112 -14.56 6.18 0.71
N LEU A 113 -15.62 5.74 1.37
CA LEU A 113 -16.08 6.30 2.64
C LEU A 113 -15.83 5.33 3.78
N ARG A 114 -15.17 5.82 4.83
CA ARG A 114 -14.96 5.05 6.06
C ARG A 114 -15.45 5.78 7.27
N CYS A 115 -16.12 5.05 8.16
CA CYS A 115 -16.63 5.60 9.41
C CYS A 115 -15.66 5.36 10.57
N ILE A 116 -15.24 6.46 11.22
CA ILE A 116 -14.60 6.44 12.54
C ILE A 116 -15.51 7.17 13.51
N THR A 117 -15.86 6.54 14.62
CA THR A 117 -16.61 7.22 15.68
C THR A 117 -15.72 8.14 16.50
N ILE A 118 -16.29 9.16 17.15
CA ILE A 118 -15.53 10.08 18.01
C ILE A 118 -14.75 9.32 19.10
N SER A 119 -15.33 8.25 19.66
CA SER A 119 -14.70 7.45 20.71
C SER A 119 -13.55 6.58 20.21
N GLU A 120 -13.53 6.22 18.93
CA GLU A 120 -12.46 5.45 18.30
C GLU A 120 -11.21 6.29 18.00
N LEU A 121 -11.33 7.61 17.79
CA LEU A 121 -10.21 8.49 17.41
C LEU A 121 -8.99 8.36 18.34
N ALA A 122 -9.22 8.31 19.65
CA ALA A 122 -8.16 8.20 20.66
C ALA A 122 -7.56 6.79 20.78
N ARG A 123 -8.19 5.79 20.13
CA ARG A 123 -7.85 4.36 20.18
C ARG A 123 -7.37 3.81 18.83
N LEU A 124 -7.26 4.67 17.81
CA LEU A 124 -6.74 4.26 16.51
C LEU A 124 -5.34 3.66 16.64
N LYS A 125 -5.08 2.62 15.85
CA LYS A 125 -3.81 1.89 15.88
C LYS A 125 -2.66 2.79 15.40
N LYS A 126 -1.45 2.53 15.91
CA LYS A 126 -0.23 3.27 15.52
C LYS A 126 0.29 2.81 14.16
N ILE A 127 -0.45 3.13 13.12
CA ILE A 127 -0.18 2.73 11.73
C ILE A 127 -0.08 3.94 10.82
N ASN A 128 0.50 3.72 9.64
CA ASN A 128 0.70 4.77 8.64
C ASN A 128 -0.59 5.52 8.33
N ARG A 129 -1.69 4.78 8.17
CA ARG A 129 -3.00 5.37 7.87
C ARG A 129 -3.46 6.36 8.94
N THR A 130 -3.27 6.03 10.22
CA THR A 130 -3.62 6.90 11.34
C THR A 130 -2.67 8.10 11.43
N TYR A 131 -1.38 7.89 11.16
CA TYR A 131 -0.39 8.97 11.14
C TYR A 131 -0.73 9.97 10.03
N GLU A 132 -0.97 9.49 8.81
CA GLU A 132 -1.39 10.33 7.68
C GLU A 132 -2.72 11.04 7.96
N LEU A 133 -3.68 10.37 8.62
CA LEU A 133 -4.99 10.97 8.93
C LEU A 133 -4.82 12.15 9.88
N LYS A 134 -3.89 12.07 10.83
CA LYS A 134 -3.60 13.16 11.77
C LYS A 134 -2.80 14.29 11.11
N HIS A 135 -1.72 13.95 10.41
CA HIS A 135 -0.69 14.92 10.03
C HIS A 135 -0.77 15.41 8.58
N SER A 136 -1.54 14.75 7.71
CA SER A 136 -1.52 15.02 6.27
C SER A 136 -2.84 14.68 5.60
N SER A 137 -3.89 15.33 6.08
CA SER A 137 -5.25 15.22 5.61
C SER A 137 -5.88 16.61 5.57
N ASN A 138 -7.04 16.73 4.93
CA ASN A 138 -7.80 17.98 4.89
C ASN A 138 -9.18 17.78 5.51
N VAL A 139 -9.54 18.60 6.49
CA VAL A 139 -10.92 18.67 6.97
C VAL A 139 -11.69 19.49 5.95
N ILE A 140 -12.67 18.87 5.30
CA ILE A 140 -13.43 19.49 4.22
C ILE A 140 -14.83 19.91 4.67
N TYR A 141 -15.33 19.36 5.78
CA TYR A 141 -16.61 19.69 6.39
C TYR A 141 -16.57 19.47 7.91
N GLY A 142 -17.30 20.30 8.66
CA GLY A 142 -17.50 20.14 10.10
C GLY A 142 -16.28 20.55 10.95
N LYS A 143 -16.17 19.96 12.14
CA LYS A 143 -15.12 20.29 13.12
C LYS A 143 -13.81 19.58 12.76
N ASP A 144 -12.66 20.18 13.07
CA ASP A 144 -11.39 19.46 13.05
C ASP A 144 -11.26 18.59 14.30
N LEU A 145 -11.40 17.28 14.13
CA LEU A 145 -11.34 16.30 15.22
C LEU A 145 -10.02 15.51 15.23
N ARG A 146 -9.06 15.86 14.37
CA ARG A 146 -7.77 15.15 14.27
C ARG A 146 -6.91 15.33 15.51
N ASN A 147 -7.12 16.41 16.26
CA ASN A 147 -6.48 16.65 17.55
C ASN A 147 -6.82 15.57 18.60
N LYS A 148 -7.91 14.81 18.43
CA LYS A 148 -8.26 13.67 19.30
C LYS A 148 -7.45 12.41 19.01
N ILE A 149 -6.79 12.34 17.85
CA ILE A 149 -5.87 11.24 17.52
C ILE A 149 -4.59 11.46 18.31
N LYS A 150 -4.11 10.45 19.04
CA LYS A 150 -2.88 10.56 19.82
C LYS A 150 -1.66 10.71 18.91
N ASP A 151 -0.67 11.51 19.31
CA ASP A 151 0.63 11.52 18.64
C ASP A 151 1.38 10.22 18.89
N PHE A 152 2.12 9.77 17.88
CA PHE A 152 3.01 8.63 18.01
C PHE A 152 4.14 8.68 16.98
N GLU A 153 5.28 8.11 17.33
CA GLU A 153 6.31 7.77 16.35
C GLU A 153 5.90 6.51 15.60
N MET A 154 6.11 6.52 14.28
CA MET A 154 5.85 5.36 13.44
C MET A 154 6.67 4.14 13.90
N PRO A 155 6.03 3.01 14.20
CA PRO A 155 6.76 1.84 14.68
C PRO A 155 7.58 1.20 13.55
N ILE A 156 8.68 0.53 13.92
CA ILE A 156 9.56 -0.10 12.93
C ILE A 156 8.87 -1.20 12.11
N SER A 157 7.82 -1.84 12.63
CA SER A 157 7.03 -2.82 11.87
C SER A 157 6.41 -2.23 10.61
N GLU A 158 6.10 -0.94 10.61
CA GLU A 158 5.60 -0.24 9.43
C GLU A 158 6.68 -0.07 8.36
N ALA A 159 7.95 0.08 8.74
CA ALA A 159 9.04 0.09 7.77
C ALA A 159 9.13 -1.23 7.02
N PHE A 160 9.01 -2.36 7.72
CA PHE A 160 8.96 -3.69 7.07
C PHE A 160 7.70 -3.84 6.23
N ARG A 161 6.53 -3.40 6.71
CA ARG A 161 5.29 -3.42 5.92
C ARG A 161 5.39 -2.62 4.62
N TYR A 162 6.08 -1.48 4.64
CA TYR A 162 6.40 -0.70 3.45
C TYR A 162 7.25 -1.48 2.44
N LEU A 163 7.98 -2.52 2.83
CA LEU A 163 8.71 -3.38 1.88
C LEU A 163 7.93 -4.63 1.46
N MET A 164 7.05 -5.14 2.34
CA MET A 164 6.23 -6.33 2.08
C MET A 164 5.31 -6.14 0.87
N ASN A 165 4.49 -5.09 0.87
CA ASN A 165 3.49 -4.90 -0.16
C ASN A 165 4.11 -4.63 -1.55
N PRO A 166 5.17 -3.80 -1.66
CA PRO A 166 5.83 -3.60 -2.94
C PRO A 166 6.52 -4.86 -3.50
N ALA A 167 7.02 -5.76 -2.66
CA ALA A 167 7.58 -7.03 -3.13
C ALA A 167 6.52 -7.86 -3.88
N CYS A 168 5.32 -7.98 -3.32
CA CYS A 168 4.21 -8.65 -4.00
C CYS A 168 3.74 -7.86 -5.24
N GLN A 169 3.70 -6.52 -5.18
CA GLN A 169 3.31 -5.69 -6.34
C GLN A 169 4.28 -5.80 -7.52
N LEU A 170 5.58 -5.99 -7.27
CA LEU A 170 6.54 -6.31 -8.33
C LEU A 170 6.18 -7.63 -9.04
N LEU A 171 5.65 -8.62 -8.33
CA LEU A 171 5.14 -9.87 -8.92
C LEU A 171 3.80 -9.69 -9.66
N VAL A 172 2.97 -8.73 -9.24
CA VAL A 172 1.72 -8.38 -9.96
C VAL A 172 2.04 -7.75 -11.32
N CYS A 173 3.02 -6.84 -11.36
CA CYS A 173 3.31 -6.07 -12.56
C CYS A 173 4.17 -6.79 -13.61
N MET A 174 4.65 -7.99 -13.32
CA MET A 174 5.39 -8.83 -14.26
C MET A 174 4.81 -10.23 -14.36
N ASP A 175 4.78 -10.75 -15.59
CA ASP A 175 4.53 -12.16 -15.89
C ASP A 175 5.53 -12.60 -16.98
N SER A 176 5.49 -13.89 -17.34
CA SER A 176 6.39 -14.48 -18.33
C SER A 176 6.36 -13.78 -19.70
N ARG A 177 5.26 -13.11 -20.08
CA ARG A 177 5.17 -12.33 -21.33
C ARG A 177 5.82 -10.96 -21.16
N ARG A 178 5.49 -10.26 -20.07
CA ARG A 178 5.99 -8.91 -19.77
C ARG A 178 7.49 -8.91 -19.51
N LEU A 179 8.03 -9.96 -18.89
CA LEU A 179 9.48 -10.18 -18.75
C LEU A 179 10.20 -10.26 -20.11
N LYS A 180 9.52 -10.74 -21.16
CA LYS A 180 10.00 -10.78 -22.55
C LYS A 180 9.69 -9.50 -23.32
N GLY A 181 9.28 -8.42 -22.65
CA GLY A 181 8.96 -7.14 -23.27
C GLY A 181 7.58 -7.07 -23.94
N ARG A 182 6.74 -8.09 -23.80
CA ARG A 182 5.41 -8.15 -24.43
C ARG A 182 4.37 -7.55 -23.49
N PHE A 183 4.09 -6.26 -23.68
CA PHE A 183 3.08 -5.51 -22.94
C PHE A 183 1.87 -5.19 -23.83
N ARG A 184 0.67 -5.38 -23.27
CA ARG A 184 -0.60 -4.88 -23.83
C ARG A 184 -0.79 -3.40 -23.49
N LYS A 185 -1.87 -2.80 -24.03
CA LYS A 185 -2.25 -1.40 -23.76
C LYS A 185 -2.35 -1.16 -22.25
N ASP A 186 -1.81 -0.04 -21.80
CA ASP A 186 -1.75 0.43 -20.40
C ASP A 186 -0.97 -0.46 -19.39
N GLU A 187 -0.64 -1.71 -19.71
CA GLU A 187 0.18 -2.58 -18.84
C GLU A 187 1.56 -1.96 -18.54
N LYS A 188 2.13 -1.22 -19.50
CA LYS A 188 3.39 -0.47 -19.30
C LYS A 188 3.28 0.58 -18.20
N PHE A 189 2.18 1.33 -18.24
CA PHE A 189 1.89 2.38 -17.27
C PHE A 189 1.65 1.78 -15.89
N TYR A 190 0.84 0.73 -15.83
CA TYR A 190 0.59 -0.02 -14.61
C TYR A 190 1.88 -0.57 -13.99
N ALA A 191 2.78 -1.14 -14.80
CA ALA A 191 4.06 -1.63 -14.30
C ALA A 191 4.94 -0.51 -13.74
N MET A 192 5.05 0.60 -14.47
CA MET A 192 5.82 1.76 -14.01
C MET A 192 5.24 2.36 -12.72
N HIS A 193 3.91 2.37 -12.56
CA HIS A 193 3.26 2.80 -11.34
C HIS A 193 3.73 1.99 -10.13
N HIS A 194 3.73 0.66 -10.23
CA HIS A 194 4.17 -0.21 -9.12
C HIS A 194 5.68 -0.14 -8.89
N ILE A 195 6.49 -0.04 -9.93
CA ILE A 195 7.94 0.18 -9.83
C ILE A 195 8.23 1.48 -9.05
N ASN A 196 7.59 2.59 -9.41
CA ASN A 196 7.76 3.87 -8.71
C ASN A 196 7.29 3.80 -7.25
N LYS A 197 6.24 3.02 -6.97
CA LYS A 197 5.76 2.78 -5.61
C LYS A 197 6.78 2.03 -4.75
N VAL A 198 7.60 1.15 -5.34
CA VAL A 198 8.72 0.49 -4.64
C VAL A 198 9.74 1.53 -4.17
N TYR A 199 10.19 2.43 -5.05
CA TYR A 199 11.15 3.47 -4.70
C TYR A 199 10.63 4.37 -3.57
N LEU A 200 9.39 4.84 -3.69
CA LEU A 200 8.73 5.64 -2.64
C LEU A 200 8.66 4.87 -1.31
N SER A 201 8.32 3.58 -1.35
CA SER A 201 8.17 2.78 -0.13
C SER A 201 9.51 2.47 0.52
N CYS A 202 10.57 2.25 -0.25
CA CYS A 202 11.93 2.09 0.28
C CYS A 202 12.39 3.36 1.00
N ALA A 203 12.18 4.53 0.39
CA ALA A 203 12.49 5.81 1.03
C ALA A 203 11.70 6.01 2.33
N SER A 204 10.39 5.74 2.33
CA SER A 204 9.55 5.81 3.52
C SER A 204 10.02 4.86 4.63
N ALA A 205 10.35 3.62 4.30
CA ALA A 205 10.84 2.63 5.26
C ALA A 205 12.16 3.08 5.91
N LEU A 206 13.09 3.63 5.13
CA LEU A 206 14.35 4.20 5.63
C LEU A 206 14.12 5.41 6.55
N LEU A 207 13.14 6.27 6.23
CA LEU A 207 12.78 7.40 7.07
C LEU A 207 12.08 6.98 8.38
N ILE A 208 11.24 5.94 8.37
CA ILE A 208 10.70 5.34 9.61
C ILE A 208 11.84 4.82 10.47
N SER A 209 12.80 4.11 9.88
CA SER A 209 14.03 3.64 10.56
C SER A 209 14.89 4.77 11.14
N ALA A 210 14.75 6.00 10.63
CA ALA A 210 15.40 7.20 11.17
C ALA A 210 14.50 8.01 12.11
N LYS A 211 13.27 7.57 12.39
CA LYS A 211 12.24 8.35 13.13
C LYS A 211 11.96 9.72 12.50
N LYS A 212 12.07 9.82 11.17
CA LYS A 212 11.84 11.05 10.39
C LYS A 212 10.83 10.81 9.26
N PHE A 213 9.84 9.95 9.51
CA PHE A 213 8.78 9.66 8.54
C PHE A 213 8.09 10.95 8.09
N GLN A 214 7.78 11.01 6.80
CA GLN A 214 7.05 12.11 6.18
C GLN A 214 5.92 11.51 5.35
N PRO A 215 4.69 12.02 5.47
CA PRO A 215 3.56 11.43 4.76
C PRO A 215 3.45 11.90 3.30
N THR A 216 3.95 13.10 2.99
CA THR A 216 3.96 13.64 1.62
C THR A 216 5.16 13.12 0.84
N TYR A 217 4.99 12.86 -0.45
CA TYR A 217 6.05 12.47 -1.37
C TYR A 217 7.19 13.50 -1.41
N ARG A 218 6.86 14.79 -1.50
CA ARG A 218 7.87 15.86 -1.49
C ARG A 218 8.62 15.96 -0.16
N GLY A 219 7.91 15.85 0.95
CA GLY A 219 8.51 15.80 2.29
C GLY A 219 9.45 14.61 2.45
N THR A 220 9.03 13.42 2.01
CA THR A 220 9.86 12.21 1.99
C THR A 220 11.13 12.44 1.20
N ASN A 221 11.06 12.98 -0.01
CA ASN A 221 12.26 13.24 -0.82
C ASN A 221 13.22 14.22 -0.15
N LYS A 222 12.69 15.33 0.37
CA LYS A 222 13.49 16.37 1.03
C LYS A 222 14.30 15.78 2.19
N ILE A 223 13.64 15.04 3.07
CA ILE A 223 14.27 14.47 4.26
C ILE A 223 15.17 13.28 3.86
N PHE A 224 14.74 12.44 2.93
CA PHE A 224 15.54 11.33 2.42
C PHE A 224 16.85 11.81 1.82
N ARG A 225 16.82 12.84 0.98
CA ARG A 225 18.03 13.42 0.38
C ARG A 225 19.01 13.91 1.42
N LYS A 226 18.52 14.52 2.49
CA LYS A 226 19.37 15.01 3.58
C LYS A 226 20.06 13.88 4.35
N ILE A 227 19.37 12.76 4.59
CA ILE A 227 19.84 11.69 5.50
C ILE A 227 20.53 10.55 4.76
N TYR A 228 19.99 10.14 3.61
CA TYR A 228 20.30 8.86 2.98
C TYR A 228 20.84 8.95 1.55
N SER A 229 20.87 10.12 0.92
CA SER A 229 21.33 10.25 -0.49
C SER A 229 22.74 9.70 -0.72
N LYS A 230 23.67 9.95 0.20
CA LYS A 230 25.05 9.44 0.13
C LYS A 230 25.12 7.92 0.29
N LYS A 231 24.27 7.35 1.16
CA LYS A 231 24.26 5.91 1.45
C LYS A 231 23.51 5.11 0.39
N PHE A 232 22.46 5.67 -0.19
CA PHE A 232 21.60 5.04 -1.19
C PHE A 232 21.48 5.93 -2.44
N PRO A 233 22.58 6.19 -3.18
CA PRO A 233 22.60 7.13 -4.29
C PRO A 233 21.69 6.69 -5.45
N LYS A 234 21.60 5.38 -5.73
CA LYS A 234 20.70 4.82 -6.75
C LYS A 234 19.24 5.13 -6.45
N LEU A 235 18.80 4.83 -5.22
CA LEU A 235 17.44 5.15 -4.77
C LEU A 235 17.17 6.66 -4.81
N ALA A 236 18.15 7.49 -4.42
CA ALA A 236 18.00 8.95 -4.48
C ALA A 236 17.72 9.45 -5.91
N GLY A 237 18.43 8.91 -6.91
CA GLY A 237 18.18 9.22 -8.32
C GLY A 237 16.77 8.82 -8.77
N LYS A 238 16.36 7.59 -8.45
CA LYS A 238 15.02 7.06 -8.82
C LYS A 238 13.87 7.77 -8.12
N LEU A 239 14.08 8.25 -6.89
CA LEU A 239 13.03 8.86 -6.08
C LEU A 239 12.47 10.14 -6.73
N ASP A 240 13.32 10.97 -7.34
CA ASP A 240 12.87 12.18 -8.04
C ASP A 240 11.96 11.85 -9.23
N GLU A 241 12.35 10.84 -10.01
CA GLU A 241 11.60 10.39 -11.18
C GLU A 241 10.26 9.79 -10.75
N ALA A 242 10.26 8.97 -9.70
CA ALA A 242 9.06 8.37 -9.13
C ALA A 242 8.07 9.42 -8.65
N ILE A 243 8.53 10.49 -8.00
CA ILE A 243 7.68 11.58 -7.51
C ILE A 243 7.11 12.38 -8.67
N LYS A 244 7.94 12.73 -9.65
CA LYS A 244 7.47 13.43 -10.86
C LYS A 244 6.38 12.61 -11.55
N PHE A 245 6.60 11.30 -11.72
CA PHE A 245 5.61 10.40 -12.30
C PHE A 245 4.33 10.31 -11.45
N LYS A 246 4.46 10.23 -10.12
CA LYS A 246 3.30 10.09 -9.23
C LYS A 246 2.44 11.36 -9.19
N LEU A 247 3.05 12.54 -9.25
CA LEU A 247 2.34 13.82 -9.23
C LEU A 247 1.82 14.23 -10.61
N ASN A 248 2.53 13.86 -11.67
CA ASN A 248 2.12 14.09 -13.05
C ASN A 248 2.47 12.88 -13.96
N PRO A 249 1.55 11.92 -14.09
CA PRO A 249 1.79 10.67 -14.81
C PRO A 249 1.75 10.79 -16.34
N GLU A 250 1.47 11.95 -16.91
CA GLU A 250 1.47 12.18 -18.37
C GLU A 250 2.86 12.08 -19.01
N ARG A 251 3.90 12.01 -18.18
CA ARG A 251 5.27 11.90 -18.66
C ARG A 251 5.43 10.57 -19.42
N LYS A 252 5.78 10.66 -20.71
CA LYS A 252 6.07 9.49 -21.56
C LYS A 252 6.95 8.51 -20.78
N LEU A 253 6.48 7.27 -20.66
CA LEU A 253 7.23 6.16 -20.11
C LEU A 253 8.49 5.97 -20.96
N LYS A 254 9.64 6.40 -20.45
CA LYS A 254 10.94 6.19 -21.10
C LYS A 254 11.60 4.96 -20.49
N GLY A 255 12.33 4.23 -21.33
CA GLY A 255 13.21 3.15 -20.89
C GLY A 255 12.62 1.73 -20.95
N ASN A 256 13.47 0.78 -20.59
CA ASN A 256 13.15 -0.64 -20.56
C ASN A 256 12.51 -1.00 -19.21
N ILE A 257 11.21 -1.31 -19.20
CA ILE A 257 10.44 -1.60 -17.99
C ILE A 257 10.98 -2.82 -17.24
N THR A 258 11.44 -3.85 -17.96
CA THR A 258 12.04 -5.03 -17.33
C THR A 258 13.34 -4.67 -16.62
N LYS A 259 14.16 -3.77 -17.19
CA LYS A 259 15.37 -3.25 -16.53
C LYS A 259 15.02 -2.45 -15.27
N GLU A 260 14.05 -1.54 -15.38
CA GLU A 260 13.57 -0.74 -14.23
C GLU A 260 12.98 -1.62 -13.12
N TRP A 261 12.29 -2.69 -13.49
CA TRP A 261 11.75 -3.66 -12.53
C TRP A 261 12.86 -4.42 -11.78
N LEU A 262 13.90 -4.86 -12.48
CA LEU A 262 15.07 -5.50 -11.86
C LEU A 262 15.77 -4.54 -10.90
N GLU A 263 15.92 -3.27 -11.29
CA GLU A 263 16.54 -2.25 -10.45
C GLU A 263 15.70 -1.96 -9.20
N ALA A 264 14.37 -1.88 -9.32
CA ALA A 264 13.47 -1.75 -8.17
C ALA A 264 13.53 -2.95 -7.23
N ARG A 265 13.62 -4.17 -7.76
CA ARG A 265 13.83 -5.38 -6.97
C ARG A 265 15.13 -5.32 -6.16
N ASP A 266 16.21 -4.88 -6.80
CA ASP A 266 17.53 -4.82 -6.17
C ASP A 266 17.57 -3.75 -5.06
N ILE A 267 17.01 -2.57 -5.32
CA ILE A 267 16.87 -1.49 -4.31
C ILE A 267 15.98 -1.93 -3.14
N LEU A 268 14.89 -2.65 -3.41
CA LEU A 268 14.04 -3.22 -2.35
C LEU A 268 14.83 -4.20 -1.47
N THR A 269 15.65 -5.04 -2.08
CA THR A 269 16.48 -6.02 -1.38
C THR A 269 17.57 -5.35 -0.54
N GLU A 270 18.26 -4.36 -1.11
CA GLU A 270 19.27 -3.55 -0.42
C GLU A 270 18.66 -2.82 0.79
N THR A 271 17.48 -2.22 0.60
CA THR A 271 16.76 -1.53 1.68
C THR A 271 16.35 -2.51 2.78
N LEU A 272 15.86 -3.69 2.41
CA LEU A 272 15.50 -4.75 3.36
C LEU A 272 16.72 -5.22 4.16
N GLN A 273 17.85 -5.44 3.49
CA GLN A 273 19.10 -5.87 4.13
C GLN A 273 19.56 -4.84 5.16
N TYR A 274 19.54 -3.55 4.81
CA TYR A 274 19.87 -2.49 5.75
C TYR A 274 18.94 -2.47 6.97
N LEU A 275 17.61 -2.61 6.77
CA LEU A 275 16.67 -2.64 7.89
C LEU A 275 16.84 -3.90 8.75
N ALA A 276 17.08 -5.05 8.13
CA ALA A 276 17.29 -6.32 8.82
C ALA A 276 18.59 -6.28 9.65
N GLU A 277 19.67 -5.71 9.13
CA GLU A 277 20.91 -5.53 9.89
C GLU A 277 20.68 -4.59 11.07
N LYS A 278 20.14 -3.40 10.81
CA LYS A 278 19.99 -2.34 11.82
C LYS A 278 19.02 -2.70 12.94
N HIS A 279 17.90 -3.35 12.63
CA HIS A 279 16.80 -3.54 13.59
C HIS A 279 16.62 -4.99 14.04
N LEU A 280 17.17 -5.96 13.32
CA LEU A 280 17.08 -7.38 13.66
C LEU A 280 18.46 -8.01 13.94
N GLY A 281 19.56 -7.28 13.76
CA GLY A 281 20.92 -7.82 13.87
C GLY A 281 21.16 -8.96 12.89
N ILE A 282 20.62 -8.85 11.66
CA ILE A 282 20.76 -9.85 10.61
C ILE A 282 21.78 -9.35 9.59
N LYS A 283 22.94 -9.99 9.55
CA LYS A 283 23.84 -9.96 8.40
C LYS A 283 23.59 -11.20 7.56
N ALA A 284 23.58 -11.04 6.25
CA ALA A 284 23.38 -12.12 5.29
C ALA A 284 24.16 -11.82 4.01
N GLU A 285 24.75 -12.84 3.42
CA GLU A 285 25.56 -12.74 2.20
C GLU A 285 24.71 -12.82 0.94
N ASN A 286 23.55 -13.48 1.03
CA ASN A 286 22.66 -13.69 -0.09
C ASN A 286 21.18 -13.66 0.33
N ILE A 287 20.29 -13.59 -0.66
CA ILE A 287 18.84 -13.45 -0.44
C ILE A 287 18.23 -14.65 0.29
N GLU A 288 18.75 -15.85 0.07
CA GLU A 288 18.29 -17.05 0.78
C GLU A 288 18.59 -16.96 2.27
N GLU A 289 19.82 -16.62 2.62
CA GLU A 289 20.21 -16.47 4.02
C GLU A 289 19.44 -15.33 4.69
N LEU A 290 19.29 -14.20 3.98
CA LEU A 290 18.53 -13.04 4.44
C LEU A 290 17.08 -13.43 4.76
N THR A 291 16.39 -14.07 3.82
CA THR A 291 15.00 -14.49 3.98
C THR A 291 14.84 -15.54 5.09
N LYS A 292 15.74 -16.52 5.19
CA LYS A 292 15.74 -17.51 6.29
C LYS A 292 15.87 -16.84 7.66
N LYS A 293 16.81 -15.91 7.82
CA LYS A 293 17.03 -15.17 9.07
C LYS A 293 15.85 -14.23 9.40
N ILE A 294 15.29 -13.54 8.40
CA ILE A 294 14.12 -12.67 8.56
C ILE A 294 12.90 -13.50 8.98
N HIS A 295 12.64 -14.63 8.32
CA HIS A 295 11.53 -15.53 8.65
C HIS A 295 11.58 -15.99 10.13
N LYS A 296 12.78 -16.15 10.69
CA LYS A 296 12.98 -16.48 12.11
C LYS A 296 12.74 -15.28 13.03
N LYS A 297 13.26 -14.09 12.73
CA LYS A 297 13.28 -12.96 13.69
C LYS A 297 12.16 -11.93 13.51
N LEU A 298 11.72 -11.66 12.28
CA LEU A 298 10.75 -10.60 11.98
C LEU A 298 9.41 -10.76 12.72
N PRO A 299 8.82 -11.96 12.90
CA PRO A 299 7.54 -12.11 13.60
C PRO A 299 7.52 -11.46 14.99
N PHE A 300 8.64 -11.53 15.72
CA PHE A 300 8.78 -11.00 17.08
C PHE A 300 8.81 -9.47 17.15
N VAL A 301 9.19 -8.80 16.06
CA VAL A 301 9.25 -7.33 16.00
C VAL A 301 8.04 -6.76 15.26
N TYR A 302 7.56 -7.48 14.24
CA TYR A 302 6.50 -7.01 13.36
C TYR A 302 5.16 -6.87 14.08
N PHE A 303 4.76 -7.84 14.92
CA PHE A 303 3.42 -7.84 15.53
C PHE A 303 3.28 -6.96 16.76
N THR A 304 4.38 -6.60 17.41
CA THR A 304 4.39 -5.85 18.67
C THR A 304 3.50 -4.60 18.69
N PRO A 305 3.48 -3.75 17.64
CA PRO A 305 2.63 -2.55 17.63
C PRO A 305 1.13 -2.82 17.39
N TYR A 306 0.78 -4.04 16.98
CA TYR A 306 -0.60 -4.44 16.66
C TYR A 306 -1.27 -5.20 17.80
N MET A 307 -0.49 -5.69 18.76
CA MET A 307 -0.99 -6.39 19.93
C MET A 307 -1.50 -5.39 20.97
N PRO A 308 -2.78 -5.45 21.36
CA PRO A 308 -3.24 -4.67 22.49
C PRO A 308 -2.51 -5.19 23.75
N PHE A 309 -1.83 -4.28 24.47
CA PHE A 309 -1.17 -4.48 25.76
C PHE A 309 0.26 -5.09 25.74
N GLY A 310 1.21 -4.34 26.32
CA GLY A 310 2.62 -4.72 26.46
C GLY A 310 2.91 -5.95 27.34
N PHE A 311 1.90 -6.49 28.03
CA PHE A 311 2.00 -7.73 28.81
C PHE A 311 1.92 -9.00 27.94
N PHE A 312 1.47 -8.89 26.68
CA PHE A 312 1.12 -10.00 25.80
C PHE A 312 2.21 -10.42 24.81
N SER A 313 3.50 -10.10 25.03
CA SER A 313 4.60 -10.69 24.26
C SER A 313 4.60 -12.24 24.32
N LYS A 314 4.00 -12.81 25.37
CA LYS A 314 3.74 -14.26 25.53
C LYS A 314 2.63 -14.82 24.63
N PHE A 315 1.79 -13.97 24.02
CA PHE A 315 0.66 -14.38 23.15
C PHE A 315 0.91 -14.13 21.66
N LEU A 316 2.16 -13.85 21.29
CA LEU A 316 2.56 -13.69 19.90
C LEU A 316 2.20 -14.91 19.03
N PHE A 317 2.30 -16.12 19.60
CA PHE A 317 1.95 -17.37 18.92
C PHE A 317 0.44 -17.49 18.70
N PRO A 318 -0.44 -17.40 19.74
CA PRO A 318 -1.89 -17.39 19.55
C PRO A 318 -2.37 -16.32 18.57
N ALA A 319 -1.80 -15.12 18.59
CA ALA A 319 -2.20 -14.04 17.69
C ALA A 319 -1.89 -14.35 16.22
N GLN A 320 -0.69 -14.88 15.93
CA GLN A 320 -0.35 -15.29 14.57
C GLN A 320 -1.18 -16.49 14.10
N TYR A 321 -1.46 -17.43 15.01
CA TYR A 321 -2.34 -18.55 14.71
C TYR A 321 -3.77 -18.08 14.40
N PHE A 322 -4.29 -17.10 15.13
CA PHE A 322 -5.58 -16.48 14.83
C PHE A 322 -5.61 -15.84 13.42
N LEU A 323 -4.54 -15.15 13.02
CA LEU A 323 -4.41 -14.65 11.64
C LEU A 323 -4.42 -15.78 10.60
N ASN A 324 -3.78 -16.92 10.90
CA ASN A 324 -3.84 -18.10 10.04
C ASN A 324 -5.26 -18.70 9.96
N MET A 325 -6.04 -18.69 11.03
CA MET A 325 -7.45 -19.11 10.99
C MET A 325 -8.31 -18.17 10.14
N LEU A 326 -8.12 -16.85 10.28
CA LEU A 326 -8.80 -15.86 9.44
C LEU A 326 -8.42 -16.02 7.96
N TYR A 327 -7.16 -16.30 7.68
CA TYR A 327 -6.70 -16.65 6.33
C TYR A 327 -7.34 -17.92 5.82
N PHE A 328 -7.35 -18.99 6.62
CA PHE A 328 -7.93 -20.28 6.26
C PHE A 328 -9.41 -20.14 5.86
N ASN A 329 -10.18 -19.34 6.60
CA ASN A 329 -11.59 -19.09 6.27
C ASN A 329 -11.79 -18.49 4.87
N ARG A 330 -10.80 -17.75 4.34
CA ARG A 330 -10.83 -17.14 3.00
C ARG A 330 -10.20 -18.02 1.93
N ALA A 331 -9.05 -18.60 2.21
CA ALA A 331 -8.25 -19.34 1.22
C ALA A 331 -8.62 -20.83 1.15
N ARG A 332 -9.28 -21.38 2.17
CA ARG A 332 -9.63 -22.80 2.30
C ARG A 332 -8.43 -23.75 2.10
N HIS A 333 -7.22 -23.30 2.43
CA HIS A 333 -5.97 -24.05 2.26
C HIS A 333 -5.49 -24.61 3.60
N PHE A 334 -5.81 -25.87 3.88
CA PHE A 334 -5.57 -26.52 5.18
C PHE A 334 -4.12 -26.43 5.69
N PRO A 335 -3.06 -26.60 4.88
CA PRO A 335 -1.68 -26.50 5.34
C PRO A 335 -1.34 -25.20 6.08
N VAL A 336 -2.10 -24.11 5.87
CA VAL A 336 -1.86 -22.84 6.55
C VAL A 336 -2.01 -22.95 8.07
N LEU A 337 -2.87 -23.85 8.54
CA LEU A 337 -3.14 -24.10 9.96
C LEU A 337 -2.05 -24.95 10.63
N LEU A 338 -1.18 -25.61 9.86
CA LEU A 338 -0.07 -26.40 10.41
C LEU A 338 1.14 -25.53 10.78
N SER A 339 1.09 -24.25 10.44
CA SER A 339 2.12 -23.29 10.81
C SER A 339 1.57 -22.34 11.86
N TRP A 340 2.40 -22.03 12.85
CA TRP A 340 2.09 -20.96 13.80
C TRP A 340 2.43 -19.57 13.28
N ARG A 341 3.26 -19.49 12.23
CA ARG A 341 3.69 -18.21 11.67
C ARG A 341 2.61 -17.64 10.76
N ASP A 342 2.37 -16.36 10.90
CA ASP A 342 1.41 -15.63 10.08
C ASP A 342 1.63 -15.83 8.57
N ALA A 343 0.54 -16.02 7.84
CA ALA A 343 0.53 -16.17 6.38
C ALA A 343 1.12 -14.94 5.68
N GLY A 344 0.91 -13.72 6.18
CA GLY A 344 1.46 -12.50 5.60
C GLY A 344 2.99 -12.47 5.59
N ILE A 345 3.63 -12.89 6.68
CA ILE A 345 5.10 -13.03 6.73
C ILE A 345 5.57 -14.11 5.75
N ARG A 346 4.91 -15.27 5.70
CA ARG A 346 5.28 -16.34 4.77
C ARG A 346 5.13 -15.93 3.30
N ILE A 347 4.06 -15.21 2.96
CA ILE A 347 3.84 -14.62 1.64
C ILE A 347 4.99 -13.67 1.28
N PHE A 348 5.40 -12.80 2.21
CA PHE A 348 6.51 -11.88 1.97
C PHE A 348 7.83 -12.60 1.70
N ILE A 349 8.16 -13.61 2.52
CA ILE A 349 9.38 -14.41 2.34
C ILE A 349 9.38 -15.13 0.99
N ALA A 350 8.28 -15.77 0.64
CA ALA A 350 8.12 -16.41 -0.66
C ALA A 350 8.24 -15.40 -1.82
N ALA A 351 7.67 -14.20 -1.67
CA ALA A 351 7.72 -13.18 -2.71
C ALA A 351 9.15 -12.73 -2.99
N LEU A 352 9.94 -12.49 -1.94
CA LEU A 352 11.36 -12.12 -2.06
C LEU A 352 12.17 -13.22 -2.77
N LEU A 353 11.99 -14.48 -2.39
CA LEU A 353 12.66 -15.60 -3.05
C LEU A 353 12.27 -15.68 -4.53
N LEU A 354 10.98 -15.57 -4.84
CA LEU A 354 10.47 -15.69 -6.20
C LEU A 354 10.94 -14.55 -7.11
N LEU A 355 11.06 -13.33 -6.60
CA LEU A 355 11.60 -12.18 -7.34
C LEU A 355 13.04 -12.41 -7.84
N HIS A 356 13.82 -13.18 -7.09
CA HIS A 356 15.21 -13.53 -7.41
C HIS A 356 15.35 -14.90 -8.11
N ALA A 357 14.26 -15.67 -8.23
CA ALA A 357 14.27 -17.03 -8.76
C ALA A 357 14.28 -17.14 -10.30
N LEU A 358 14.15 -16.03 -11.05
CA LEU A 358 14.01 -16.05 -12.52
C LEU A 358 15.10 -16.85 -13.25
N LYS A 359 16.33 -16.88 -12.71
CA LYS A 359 17.45 -17.67 -13.23
C LYS A 359 18.09 -18.57 -12.18
N ASN A 360 17.44 -18.76 -11.03
CA ASN A 360 17.99 -19.51 -9.91
C ASN A 360 16.99 -20.59 -9.46
N LYS A 361 17.22 -21.82 -9.91
CA LYS A 361 16.37 -22.98 -9.62
C LYS A 361 16.27 -23.27 -8.12
N ALA A 362 17.36 -23.11 -7.37
CA ALA A 362 17.37 -23.33 -5.92
C ALA A 362 16.46 -22.34 -5.18
N LEU A 363 16.45 -21.06 -5.58
CA LEU A 363 15.52 -20.08 -5.01
C LEU A 363 14.06 -20.38 -5.40
N LEU A 364 13.83 -20.87 -6.62
CA LEU A 364 12.51 -21.28 -7.09
C LEU A 364 11.94 -22.42 -6.25
N GLU A 365 12.75 -23.46 -6.00
CA GLU A 365 12.38 -24.62 -5.17
C GLU A 365 12.09 -24.21 -3.72
N LYS A 366 12.91 -23.32 -3.15
CA LYS A 366 12.66 -22.76 -1.82
C LYS A 366 11.37 -21.97 -1.75
N SER A 367 11.14 -21.10 -2.74
CA SER A 367 9.88 -20.36 -2.85
C SER A 367 8.68 -21.29 -2.95
N ASN A 368 8.77 -22.37 -3.74
CA ASN A 368 7.72 -23.39 -3.85
C ASN A 368 7.42 -24.04 -2.50
N GLY A 369 8.46 -24.39 -1.73
CA GLY A 369 8.31 -24.93 -0.37
C GLY A 369 7.44 -24.02 0.52
N TYR A 370 7.77 -22.72 0.59
CA TYR A 370 6.96 -21.77 1.35
C TYR A 370 5.53 -21.63 0.82
N ILE A 371 5.34 -21.52 -0.51
CA ILE A 371 4.02 -21.26 -1.10
C ILE A 371 3.06 -22.42 -0.82
N ARG A 372 3.53 -23.67 -0.87
CA ARG A 372 2.70 -24.85 -0.56
C ARG A 372 2.12 -24.83 0.85
N ASP A 373 2.73 -24.12 1.78
CA ASP A 373 2.23 -24.00 3.15
C ASP A 373 1.01 -23.07 3.26
N PHE A 374 0.72 -22.25 2.26
CA PHE A 374 -0.35 -21.25 2.33
C PHE A 374 -1.19 -21.11 1.05
N ALA A 375 -0.82 -21.75 -0.06
CA ALA A 375 -1.56 -21.70 -1.31
C ALA A 375 -1.50 -23.03 -2.08
N PRO A 376 -2.53 -23.35 -2.89
CA PRO A 376 -2.46 -24.46 -3.84
C PRO A 376 -1.44 -24.15 -4.95
N VAL A 377 -0.58 -25.11 -5.27
CA VAL A 377 0.45 -25.00 -6.33
C VAL A 377 0.22 -26.06 -7.40
N LYS A 378 -0.02 -25.62 -8.65
CA LYS A 378 -0.23 -26.53 -9.79
C LYS A 378 1.07 -27.13 -10.33
N SER A 379 2.12 -26.33 -10.45
CA SER A 379 3.46 -26.80 -10.81
C SER A 379 4.53 -25.85 -10.26
N ALA A 380 5.77 -26.32 -10.23
CA ALA A 380 6.92 -25.55 -9.73
C ALA A 380 7.49 -24.53 -10.74
N SER A 381 6.77 -24.20 -11.82
CA SER A 381 7.21 -23.15 -12.74
C SER A 381 7.08 -21.77 -12.10
N TRP A 382 7.95 -20.83 -12.48
CA TRP A 382 7.91 -19.47 -11.94
C TRP A 382 6.54 -18.79 -12.11
N GLU A 383 5.90 -18.96 -13.27
CA GLU A 383 4.58 -18.39 -13.53
C GLU A 383 3.48 -18.98 -12.63
N ASN A 384 3.50 -20.29 -12.40
CA ASN A 384 2.51 -20.93 -11.54
C ASN A 384 2.73 -20.59 -10.07
N LEU A 385 3.98 -20.54 -9.61
CA LEU A 385 4.30 -20.08 -8.26
C LEU A 385 3.90 -18.62 -8.06
N ARG A 386 4.13 -17.76 -9.05
CA ARG A 386 3.68 -16.36 -9.05
C ARG A 386 2.16 -16.29 -8.91
N ALA A 387 1.42 -17.02 -9.73
CA ALA A 387 -0.04 -17.04 -9.68
C ALA A 387 -0.57 -17.52 -8.31
N SER A 388 -0.01 -18.61 -7.77
CA SER A 388 -0.36 -19.12 -6.43
C SER A 388 -0.04 -18.13 -5.31
N LEU A 389 1.10 -17.46 -5.38
CA LEU A 389 1.47 -16.44 -4.41
C LEU A 389 0.55 -15.22 -4.48
N LEU A 390 0.22 -14.76 -5.68
CA LEU A 390 -0.70 -13.62 -5.86
C LEU A 390 -2.13 -13.96 -5.43
N TYR A 391 -2.58 -15.20 -5.63
CA TYR A 391 -3.82 -15.70 -5.05
C TYR A 391 -3.79 -15.61 -3.52
N ALA A 392 -2.73 -16.10 -2.88
CA ALA A 392 -2.59 -16.02 -1.43
C ALA A 392 -2.53 -14.57 -0.93
N TYR A 393 -1.80 -13.71 -1.64
CA TYR A 393 -1.73 -12.29 -1.36
C TYR A 393 -3.13 -11.65 -1.41
N ASP A 394 -3.92 -11.89 -2.45
CA ASP A 394 -5.32 -11.45 -2.54
C ASP A 394 -6.17 -11.92 -1.35
N LYS A 395 -6.09 -13.21 -1.00
CA LYS A 395 -6.82 -13.78 0.16
C LYS A 395 -6.38 -13.23 1.49
N TYR A 396 -5.11 -12.87 1.63
CA TYR A 396 -4.59 -12.23 2.83
C TYR A 396 -5.08 -10.78 2.96
N PHE A 397 -5.04 -9.99 1.88
CA PHE A 397 -5.45 -8.58 1.90
C PHE A 397 -6.97 -8.38 1.99
N SER A 398 -7.75 -9.33 1.48
CA SER A 398 -9.22 -9.32 1.61
C SER A 398 -9.71 -9.73 3.01
N GLN A 399 -8.81 -10.14 3.90
CA GLN A 399 -9.12 -10.15 5.33
C GLN A 399 -9.30 -8.69 5.74
N LYS A 400 -10.56 -8.23 5.86
CA LYS A 400 -10.90 -6.98 6.54
C LYS A 400 -10.50 -7.09 8.02
N LEU A 401 -9.19 -7.07 8.28
CA LEU A 401 -8.60 -6.98 9.61
C LEU A 401 -8.74 -5.52 10.01
N ILE A 402 -9.92 -5.21 10.57
CA ILE A 402 -10.48 -3.88 10.90
C ILE A 402 -11.32 -3.27 9.78
#